data_AF-A0AAP2GWI5-F1
#
_entry.id   AF-A0AAP2GWI5-F1
#
_cell.length_a   1.000
_cell.length_b   1.000
_cell.length_c   1.000
_cell.angle_alpha   90.00
_cell.angle_beta   90.00
_cell.angle_gamma   90.00
#
_symmetry.space_group_name_H-M   'P 1'
#
loop_
_entity.id
_entity.type
_entity.pdbx_description
1 polymer ?
#
loop_
_entity_poly.entity_id
_entity_poly.type
_entity_poly.pdbx_seq_one_letter_code
_entity_poly.pdbx_strand_id
1 'polypeptide(L)' 'AEDTLPPRCRQIFLMSRMEALTYREISGILGISEKTVENQLVKALSLLRTAIRQYGLALFFIQLDFVTAFTMLQ' A
#
# COMPACT_ATOMS: atom_id res chain seq x y z
N ALA A 1 15.37 3.16 -8.73
CA ALA A 1 13.96 2.81 -8.57
C ALA A 1 13.67 2.88 -7.08
N GLU A 2 13.18 4.03 -6.63
CA GLU A 2 12.82 4.24 -5.23
C GLU A 2 11.62 3.33 -4.94
N ASP A 3 11.80 2.29 -4.11
CA ASP A 3 10.69 1.46 -3.67
C ASP A 3 9.65 2.38 -3.00
N THR A 4 8.41 2.36 -3.49
CA THR A 4 7.31 3.27 -3.10
C THR A 4 6.94 3.23 -1.62
N LEU A 5 7.46 2.24 -0.87
CA LEU A 5 7.40 2.19 0.58
C LEU A 5 8.81 2.28 1.19
N PRO A 6 9.02 3.16 2.19
CA PRO A 6 10.26 3.18 2.96
C PRO A 6 10.58 1.80 3.53
N PRO A 7 11.86 1.40 3.59
CA PRO A 7 12.27 0.05 3.96
C PRO A 7 11.73 -0.39 5.34
N ARG A 8 11.70 0.54 6.32
CA ARG A 8 11.12 0.29 7.65
C ARG A 8 9.60 0.07 7.63
N CYS A 9 8.86 0.84 6.82
CA CYS A 9 7.41 0.67 6.68
C CYS A 9 7.10 -0.69 6.05
N ARG A 10 7.85 -1.06 5.01
CA ARG A 10 7.71 -2.33 4.30
C ARG A 10 8.01 -3.51 5.23
N GLN A 11 9.11 -3.46 5.97
CA GLN A 11 9.49 -4.52 6.91
C GLN A 11 8.40 -4.77 7.95
N ILE A 12 7.93 -3.71 8.63
CA ILE A 12 6.89 -3.82 9.66
C ILE A 12 5.57 -4.35 9.06
N PHE A 13 5.20 -3.89 7.86
CA PHE A 13 4.00 -4.37 7.17
C PHE A 13 4.09 -5.86 6.83
N LEU A 14 5.23 -6.33 6.31
CA LEU A 14 5.45 -7.74 6.00
C LEU A 14 5.40 -8.63 7.25
N MET A 15 6.07 -8.21 8.33
CA MET A 15 6.02 -8.92 9.62
C MET A 15 4.57 -9.04 10.14
N SER A 16 3.77 -7.97 10.04
CA SER A 16 2.38 -8.00 10.50
C SER A 16 1.44 -8.80 9.58
N ARG A 17 1.66 -8.82 8.27
CA ARG A 17 0.72 -9.40 7.29
C ARG A 17 1.11 -10.77 6.78
N MET A 18 2.40 -11.02 6.54
CA MET A 18 2.91 -12.28 6.01
C MET A 18 3.29 -13.24 7.14
N GLU A 19 3.91 -12.72 8.19
CA GLU A 19 4.35 -13.50 9.36
C GLU A 19 3.30 -13.50 10.49
N ALA A 20 2.20 -12.76 10.33
CA ALA A 20 1.10 -12.63 11.29
C ALA A 20 1.54 -12.22 12.71
N LEU A 21 2.68 -11.54 12.84
CA LEU A 21 3.22 -11.10 14.13
C LEU A 21 2.37 -9.97 14.72
N THR A 22 2.19 -10.03 16.03
CA THR A 22 1.52 -8.98 16.82
C THR A 22 2.40 -7.74 16.94
N TYR A 23 1.80 -6.60 17.25
CA TYR A 23 2.56 -5.35 17.39
C TYR A 23 3.61 -5.43 18.50
N ARG A 24 3.31 -6.20 19.56
CA ARG A 24 4.22 -6.48 20.68
C ARG A 24 5.41 -7.35 20.27
N GLU A 25 5.21 -8.34 19.42
CA GLU A 25 6.32 -9.16 18.91
C GLU A 25 7.21 -8.34 17.98
N ILE A 26 6.61 -7.56 17.08
CA ILE A 26 7.35 -6.68 16.17
C ILE A 26 8.13 -5.60 16.94
N SER A 27 7.52 -5.01 17.97
CA SER A 27 8.16 -4.01 18.83
C SER A 27 9.36 -4.62 19.57
N GLY A 28 9.22 -5.86 20.06
CA GLY A 28 10.29 -6.63 20.69
C GLY A 28 11.44 -6.97 19.74
N ILE A 29 11.14 -7.41 18.50
CA ILE A 29 12.15 -7.75 17.50
C ILE A 29 12.94 -6.52 17.05
N LEU A 30 12.25 -5.39 16.86
CA LEU A 30 12.86 -4.17 16.32
C LEU A 30 13.39 -3.22 17.40
N GLY A 31 13.13 -3.48 18.68
CA GLY A 31 13.52 -2.62 19.80
C GLY A 31 12.87 -1.24 19.76
N ILE A 32 11.64 -1.13 19.26
CA ILE A 32 10.88 0.13 19.15
C ILE A 32 9.60 0.03 19.98
N SER A 33 8.89 1.15 20.19
CA SER A 33 7.60 1.11 20.88
C SER A 33 6.50 0.50 20.00
N GLU A 34 5.51 -0.16 20.61
CA GLU A 34 4.31 -0.61 19.88
C GLU A 34 3.61 0.54 19.16
N LYS A 35 3.65 1.76 19.72
CA LYS A 35 3.11 2.96 19.06
C LYS A 35 3.86 3.32 17.78
N THR A 36 5.18 3.10 17.77
CA THR A 36 5.99 3.27 16.55
C THR A 36 5.60 2.24 15.50
N VAL A 37 5.38 0.97 15.88
CA VAL A 37 4.89 -0.09 14.98
C VAL A 37 3.55 0.30 14.35
N GLU A 38 2.59 0.73 15.18
CA GLU A 38 1.28 1.20 14.74
C GLU A 38 1.40 2.37 13.74
N ASN A 39 2.18 3.40 14.08
CA ASN A 39 2.37 4.57 13.21
C ASN A 39 2.99 4.19 11.85
N GLN A 40 3.94 3.25 11.82
CA GLN A 40 4.56 2.77 10.59
C GLN A 40 3.59 1.95 9.75
N LEU A 41 2.72 1.14 10.36
CA LEU A 41 1.65 0.41 9.66
C LEU A 41 0.61 1.35 9.06
N VAL A 42 0.17 2.37 9.81
CA VAL A 42 -0.77 3.39 9.30
C VAL A 42 -0.16 4.11 8.10
N LYS A 43 1.13 4.47 8.17
CA LYS A 43 1.85 5.10 7.05
C LYS A 43 1.94 4.16 5.85
N ALA A 44 2.28 2.88 6.05
CA ALA A 44 2.33 1.88 4.98
C ALA A 44 0.98 1.72 4.27
N LEU A 45 -0.11 1.60 5.04
CA LEU A 45 -1.48 1.48 4.51
C LEU A 45 -1.94 2.75 3.77
N SER A 46 -1.56 3.93 4.24
CA SER A 46 -1.87 5.20 3.57
C SER A 46 -1.17 5.31 2.19
N LEU A 47 0.10 4.90 2.12
CA LEU A 47 0.84 4.83 0.86
C LEU A 47 0.21 3.82 -0.10
N LEU A 48 -0.16 2.63 0.40
CA LEU A 48 -0.83 1.61 -0.41
C LEU A 48 -2.17 2.10 -0.94
N ARG A 49 -2.98 2.78 -0.11
CA ARG A 49 -4.26 3.35 -0.53
C ARG A 49 -4.08 4.41 -1.63
N THR A 50 -3.08 5.26 -1.50
CA THR A 50 -2.76 6.28 -2.51
C THR A 50 -2.36 5.64 -3.84
N ALA A 51 -1.50 4.63 -3.80
CA ALA A 51 -1.10 3.88 -4.98
C ALA A 51 -2.31 3.22 -5.65
N ILE A 52 -3.14 2.49 -4.89
CA ILE A 52 -4.36 1.85 -5.41
C ILE A 52 -5.30 2.89 -6.04
N ARG A 53 -5.49 4.06 -5.42
CA ARG A 53 -6.34 5.12 -5.97
C ARG A 53 -5.79 5.65 -7.30
N GLN A 54 -4.47 5.81 -7.41
CA GLN A 54 -3.82 6.25 -8.64
C GLN A 54 -4.00 5.23 -9.77
N TYR A 55 -3.84 3.94 -9.49
CA TYR A 55 -4.06 2.88 -10.49
C TYR A 55 -5.54 2.65 -10.80
N GLY A 56 -6.44 2.77 -9.82
CA GLY A 56 -7.88 2.63 -10.01
C GLY A 56 -8.47 3.71 -10.91
N LEU A 57 -7.99 4.95 -10.79
CA LEU A 57 -8.35 6.02 -11.72
C LEU A 57 -7.79 5.76 -13.12
N ALA A 58 -6.54 5.30 -13.23
CA ALA A 58 -5.96 4.96 -14.53
C ALA A 58 -6.74 3.87 -15.27
N LEU A 59 -7.18 2.82 -14.56
CA LEU A 59 -8.04 1.77 -15.14
C LEU A 59 -9.40 2.31 -15.60
N PHE A 60 -9.98 3.27 -14.87
CA PHE A 60 -11.23 3.92 -15.26
C PHE A 60 -11.08 4.73 -16.56
N PHE A 61 -9.98 5.48 -16.72
CA PHE A 61 -9.71 6.23 -17.95
C PHE A 61 -9.47 5.32 -19.17
N ILE A 62 -8.71 4.22 -19.00
CA ILE A 62 -8.47 3.24 -20.08
C ILE A 62 -9.78 2.59 -20.57
N GLN A 63 -10.70 2.28 -19.64
CA GLN A 63 -12.02 1.75 -20.01
C GLN A 63 -12.89 2.81 -20.72
N LEU A 64 -12.78 4.09 -20.34
CA LEU A 64 -13.53 5.19 -20.98
C LEU A 64 -13.10 5.45 -22.42
N ASP A 65 -11.78 5.45 -22.70
CA ASP A 65 -11.25 5.60 -24.06
C ASP A 65 -11.73 4.45 -24.98
N PHE A 66 -11.78 3.23 -24.45
CA PHE A 66 -12.25 2.07 -25.22
C PHE A 66 -13.75 2.13 -25.52
N VAL A 67 -14.58 2.50 -24.54
CA VAL A 67 -16.04 2.65 -24.72
C VAL A 67 -16.36 3.77 -25.70
N THR A 68 -15.68 4.91 -25.62
CA THR A 68 -15.89 6.04 -26.55
C THR A 68 -15.44 5.70 -27.97
N ALA A 69 -14.29 5.05 -28.15
CA ALA A 69 -13.85 4.56 -29.45
C ALA A 69 -14.82 3.53 -30.06
N PHE A 70 -15.37 2.64 -29.25
CA PHE A 70 -16.38 1.66 -29.67
C PHE A 70 -17.71 2.31 -30.05
N THR A 71 -18.15 3.32 -29.29
CA THR A 71 -19.42 4.04 -29.54
C THR A 71 -19.37 4.92 -30.78
N MET A 72 -18.18 5.40 -31.19
CA MET A 72 -17.97 6.18 -32.41
C MET A 72 -17.75 5.32 -33.67
N LEU A 73 -17.50 4.01 -33.52
CA LEU A 73 -17.27 3.06 -34.62
C LEU A 73 -18.52 2.25 -35.01
N GLN A 74 -19.65 2.43 -34.31
CA GLN A 74 -20.98 1.91 -34.67
C GLN A 74 -21.92 3.05 -35.01
#